data_AF-A0A225WS79-F1
#
_entry.id   AF-A0A225WS79-F1
#
_cell.length_a   1.000
_cell.length_b   1.000
_cell.length_c   1.000
_cell.angle_alpha   90.00
_cell.angle_beta   90.00
_cell.angle_gamma   90.00
#
_symmetry.space_group_name_H-M   'P 1'
#
loop_
_entity.id
_entity.type
_entity.pdbx_description
1 polymer ?
#
loop_
_entity_poly.entity_id
_entity_poly.type
_entity_poly.pdbx_seq_one_letter_code
_entity_poly.pdbx_strand_id
1 'polypeptide(L)'
;MKTLEEIVRLQMKVEKLNEVQVRFVKSVMEQTHGSGAITYNGWYPQLFFESPHDSGKHDVLVVDITTDTPSVEHCDPGGIVHLGVGDSIVGFFVVNVMYADPVFSNYEFVTPIDKLE
;
A
#
# COMPACT_ATOMS: atom_id res chain seq x y z
N MET A 1 -9.38 -19.02 8.50
CA MET A 1 -7.91 -19.16 8.35
C MET A 1 -7.47 -20.44 7.62
N LYS A 2 -8.08 -21.62 7.88
CA LYS A 2 -7.73 -22.89 7.19
C LYS A 2 -7.84 -22.85 5.65
N THR A 3 -8.76 -22.05 5.10
CA THR A 3 -9.00 -21.96 3.65
C THR A 3 -7.84 -21.33 2.86
N LEU A 4 -7.16 -20.32 3.41
CA LEU A 4 -6.06 -19.62 2.71
C LEU A 4 -4.81 -20.50 2.61
N GLU A 5 -4.47 -21.18 3.70
CA GLU A 5 -3.34 -22.13 3.76
C GLU A 5 -3.52 -23.29 2.77
N GLU A 6 -4.74 -23.84 2.67
CA GLU A 6 -5.07 -24.87 1.69
C GLU A 6 -4.97 -24.35 0.25
N ILE A 7 -5.45 -23.13 -0.03
CA ILE A 7 -5.31 -22.49 -1.35
C ILE A 7 -3.83 -22.35 -1.72
N VAL A 8 -3.00 -21.85 -0.80
CA VAL A 8 -1.56 -21.67 -1.03
C VAL A 8 -0.89 -23.01 -1.32
N ARG A 9 -1.20 -24.07 -0.54
CA ARG A 9 -0.66 -25.42 -0.79
C ARG A 9 -1.05 -25.97 -2.16
N LEU A 10 -2.30 -25.79 -2.58
CA LEU A 10 -2.77 -26.24 -3.90
C LEU A 10 -2.10 -25.44 -5.02
N GLN A 11 -1.96 -24.12 -4.87
CA GLN A 11 -1.28 -23.27 -5.84
C GLN A 11 0.19 -23.65 -6.01
N MET A 12 0.92 -23.95 -4.91
CA MET A 12 2.31 -24.42 -5.00
C MET A 12 2.46 -25.75 -5.76
N LYS A 13 1.43 -26.59 -5.74
CA LYS A 13 1.37 -27.86 -6.47
C LYS A 13 0.76 -27.73 -7.87
N VAL A 14 0.33 -26.53 -8.26
CA VAL A 14 -0.39 -26.27 -9.53
C VAL A 14 -1.67 -27.12 -9.64
N GLU A 15 -2.33 -27.37 -8.50
CA GLU A 15 -3.57 -28.12 -8.42
C GLU A 15 -4.79 -27.20 -8.55
N LYS A 16 -5.88 -27.73 -9.11
CA LYS A 16 -7.10 -26.96 -9.35
C LYS A 16 -7.82 -26.64 -8.03
N LEU A 17 -8.16 -25.37 -7.83
CA LEU A 17 -9.00 -24.94 -6.72
C LEU A 17 -10.46 -25.40 -6.90
N ASN A 18 -11.09 -25.79 -5.80
CA ASN A 18 -12.52 -26.08 -5.80
C ASN A 18 -13.37 -24.80 -5.86
N GLU A 19 -14.68 -24.92 -6.10
CA GLU A 19 -15.55 -23.76 -6.28
C GLU A 19 -15.61 -22.84 -5.04
N VAL A 20 -15.53 -23.41 -3.84
CA VAL A 20 -15.53 -22.64 -2.58
C VAL A 20 -14.26 -21.81 -2.47
N GLN A 21 -13.11 -22.40 -2.78
CA GLN A 21 -11.81 -21.74 -2.80
C GLN A 21 -11.75 -20.65 -3.88
N VAL A 22 -12.25 -20.93 -5.09
CA VAL A 22 -12.32 -19.93 -6.17
C VAL A 22 -13.21 -18.75 -5.74
N ARG A 23 -14.35 -19.02 -5.11
CA ARG A 23 -15.24 -17.97 -4.60
C ARG A 23 -14.55 -17.13 -3.54
N PHE A 24 -13.83 -17.76 -2.61
CA PHE A 24 -13.04 -17.05 -1.61
C PHE A 24 -12.00 -16.13 -2.25
N VAL A 25 -11.19 -16.65 -3.20
CA VAL A 25 -10.15 -15.86 -3.90
C VAL A 25 -10.76 -14.65 -4.62
N LYS A 26 -11.90 -14.84 -5.30
CA LYS A 26 -12.60 -13.72 -5.96
C LYS A 26 -13.14 -12.67 -4.99
N SER A 27 -13.43 -13.07 -3.74
CA SER A 27 -13.96 -12.18 -2.69
C SER A 27 -12.90 -11.54 -1.80
N VAL A 28 -11.60 -11.70 -2.12
CA VAL A 28 -10.51 -11.23 -1.25
C VAL A 28 -10.54 -9.71 -1.06
N MET A 29 -10.66 -8.94 -2.15
CA MET A 29 -10.72 -7.48 -2.07
C MET A 29 -12.15 -6.95 -2.05
N GLU A 30 -13.05 -7.54 -2.84
CA GLU A 30 -14.40 -7.04 -3.08
C GLU A 30 -15.33 -8.23 -3.38
N GLN A 31 -16.55 -8.22 -2.84
CA GLN A 31 -17.56 -9.24 -3.07
C GLN A 31 -18.51 -8.86 -4.21
N THR A 32 -18.71 -7.57 -4.44
CA THR A 32 -19.66 -7.00 -5.40
C THR A 32 -18.96 -6.34 -6.58
N HIS A 33 -19.30 -6.75 -7.80
CA HIS A 33 -18.71 -6.19 -9.02
C HIS A 33 -19.68 -5.17 -9.64
N GLY A 34 -19.26 -3.92 -9.82
CA GLY A 34 -20.07 -2.87 -10.44
C GLY A 34 -19.29 -1.57 -10.68
N SER A 35 -19.87 -0.64 -11.45
CA SER A 35 -19.37 0.73 -11.58
C SER A 35 -19.92 1.58 -10.43
N GLY A 36 -19.05 2.15 -9.61
CA GLY A 36 -19.42 2.93 -8.43
C GLY A 36 -18.25 3.03 -7.45
N ALA A 37 -18.53 3.47 -6.21
CA ALA A 37 -17.54 3.45 -5.14
C ALA A 37 -17.14 2.00 -4.83
N ILE A 38 -15.84 1.70 -4.85
CA ILE A 38 -15.29 0.43 -4.37
C ILE A 38 -15.71 0.30 -2.91
N THR A 39 -16.35 -0.80 -2.54
CA THR A 39 -16.87 -0.94 -1.19
C THR A 39 -15.86 -1.57 -0.25
N TYR A 40 -14.80 -2.21 -0.77
CA TYR A 40 -13.76 -2.88 0.03
C TYR A 40 -14.35 -3.84 1.07
N ASN A 41 -15.45 -4.51 0.72
CA ASN A 41 -16.18 -5.43 1.61
C ASN A 41 -15.61 -6.87 1.60
N GLY A 42 -14.48 -7.10 0.94
CA GLY A 42 -13.80 -8.39 0.88
C GLY A 42 -13.18 -8.82 2.20
N TRP A 43 -12.58 -10.01 2.21
CA TRP A 43 -11.90 -10.53 3.40
C TRP A 43 -10.65 -9.72 3.81
N TYR A 44 -9.84 -9.27 2.85
CA TYR A 44 -8.56 -8.61 3.14
C TYR A 44 -8.72 -7.22 3.78
N PRO A 45 -9.61 -6.32 3.30
CA PRO A 45 -9.82 -5.03 3.94
C PRO A 45 -10.28 -5.13 5.41
N GLN A 46 -11.00 -6.20 5.79
CA GLN A 46 -11.43 -6.43 7.18
C GLN A 46 -10.28 -6.70 8.16
N LEU A 47 -9.05 -6.92 7.66
CA LEU A 47 -7.86 -7.02 8.50
C LEU A 47 -7.37 -5.65 8.99
N PHE A 48 -7.73 -4.57 8.30
CA PHE A 48 -7.21 -3.22 8.52
C PHE A 48 -8.30 -2.21 8.86
N PHE A 49 -9.53 -2.44 8.39
CA PHE A 49 -10.65 -1.54 8.57
C PHE A 49 -11.75 -2.18 9.42
N GLU A 50 -12.31 -1.43 10.37
CA GLU A 50 -13.46 -1.87 11.16
C GLU A 50 -14.74 -1.86 10.31
N SER A 51 -14.86 -0.87 9.42
CA SER A 51 -15.95 -0.71 8.46
C SER A 51 -15.39 -0.52 7.06
N PRO A 52 -16.05 -1.06 6.01
CA PRO A 52 -15.58 -0.83 4.64
C PRO A 52 -15.57 0.66 4.23
N HIS A 53 -16.39 1.50 4.88
CA HIS A 53 -16.36 2.95 4.71
C HIS A 53 -15.09 3.63 5.23
N ASP A 54 -14.32 2.95 6.11
CA ASP A 54 -13.07 3.49 6.64
C ASP A 54 -11.96 3.50 5.60
N SER A 55 -12.08 2.69 4.53
CA SER A 55 -11.13 2.67 3.41
C SER A 55 -10.99 4.02 2.69
N GLY A 56 -12.01 4.87 2.76
CA GLY A 56 -12.00 6.23 2.19
C GLY A 56 -11.71 7.32 3.22
N LYS A 57 -11.46 6.97 4.49
CA LYS A 57 -11.08 7.96 5.50
C LYS A 57 -9.68 8.47 5.19
N HIS A 58 -9.52 9.78 5.34
CA HIS A 58 -8.23 10.42 5.20
C HIS A 58 -7.30 9.95 6.31
N ASP A 59 -6.23 9.25 5.93
CA ASP A 59 -5.17 8.80 6.84
C ASP A 59 -3.82 9.17 6.23
N VAL A 60 -3.11 10.09 6.89
CA VAL A 60 -1.80 10.55 6.44
C VAL A 60 -0.75 9.59 6.95
N LEU A 61 -0.07 8.91 6.02
CA LEU A 61 0.97 7.96 6.37
C LEU A 61 2.31 8.69 6.44
N VAL A 62 3.01 8.48 7.55
CA VAL A 62 4.44 8.77 7.69
C VAL A 62 5.16 7.43 7.68
N VAL A 63 6.07 7.25 6.73
CA VAL A 63 6.82 6.01 6.55
C VAL A 63 8.32 6.28 6.54
N ASP A 64 9.07 5.40 7.19
CA ASP A 64 10.52 5.40 7.17
C ASP A 64 10.98 4.42 6.10
N ILE A 65 11.68 4.94 5.09
CA ILE A 65 12.27 4.13 4.02
C ILE A 65 13.74 3.95 4.35
N THR A 66 14.13 2.72 4.68
CA THR A 66 15.53 2.36 4.85
C THR A 66 16.18 2.23 3.47
N THR A 67 17.08 3.15 3.15
CA THR A 67 17.78 3.18 1.86
C THR A 67 19.14 2.52 1.92
N ASP A 68 19.71 2.37 3.13
CA ASP A 68 20.97 1.67 3.36
C ASP A 68 21.00 1.00 4.74
N THR A 69 21.69 -0.12 4.84
CA THR A 69 21.79 -0.92 6.08
C THR A 69 22.97 -0.44 6.92
N PRO A 70 22.81 -0.22 8.24
CA PRO A 70 23.91 0.18 9.11
C PRO A 70 25.09 -0.81 9.04
N SER A 71 26.32 -0.30 8.94
CA SER A 71 27.56 -1.08 8.91
C SER A 71 28.53 -0.66 10.00
N VAL A 72 28.67 -1.50 11.04
CA VAL A 72 29.59 -1.27 12.16
C VAL A 72 31.05 -1.27 11.71
N GLU A 73 31.41 -2.13 10.75
CA GLU A 73 32.79 -2.28 10.25
C GLU A 73 33.28 -1.03 9.50
N HIS A 74 32.35 -0.28 8.90
CA HIS A 74 32.66 0.92 8.10
C HIS A 74 32.26 2.21 8.82
N CYS A 75 31.85 2.13 10.09
CA CYS A 75 31.31 3.26 10.85
C CYS A 75 30.14 3.97 10.13
N ASP A 76 29.33 3.21 9.40
CA ASP A 76 28.21 3.72 8.62
C ASP A 76 26.89 3.51 9.40
N PRO A 77 26.17 4.57 9.78
CA PRO A 77 24.88 4.43 10.46
C PRO A 77 23.75 3.94 9.54
N GLY A 78 23.99 3.84 8.23
CA GLY A 78 22.96 3.55 7.24
C GLY A 78 22.12 4.77 6.87
N GLY A 79 21.09 4.55 6.06
CA GLY A 79 20.28 5.60 5.46
C GLY A 79 18.81 5.41 5.76
N ILE A 80 18.17 6.46 6.29
CA ILE A 80 16.72 6.51 6.50
C ILE A 80 16.17 7.78 5.85
N VAL A 81 15.17 7.60 5.00
CA VAL A 81 14.37 8.67 4.43
C VAL A 81 13.00 8.66 5.12
N HIS A 82 12.66 9.74 5.80
CA HIS A 82 11.34 9.92 6.38
C HIS A 82 10.43 10.54 5.32
N LEU A 83 9.42 9.78 4.89
CA LEU A 83 8.47 10.20 3.86
C LEU A 83 7.10 10.40 4.50
N GLY A 84 6.65 11.64 4.56
CA GLY A 84 5.27 11.99 4.90
C GLY A 84 4.45 12.16 3.63
N VAL A 85 3.28 11.53 3.56
CA VAL A 85 2.29 11.77 2.51
C VAL A 85 1.17 12.65 3.09
N GLY A 86 1.02 13.86 2.56
CA GLY A 86 -0.08 14.76 2.89
C GLY A 86 -1.28 14.59 1.94
N ASP A 87 -2.23 15.52 2.03
CA ASP A 87 -3.38 15.57 1.13
C ASP A 87 -2.94 15.57 -0.34
N SER A 88 -3.58 14.74 -1.16
CA SER A 88 -3.45 14.80 -2.61
C SER A 88 -4.15 16.06 -3.12
N ILE A 89 -3.43 16.92 -3.82
CA ILE A 89 -3.96 18.15 -4.41
C ILE A 89 -4.17 17.90 -5.90
N VAL A 90 -5.32 18.27 -6.47
CA VAL A 90 -5.47 18.20 -7.93
C VAL A 90 -4.70 19.36 -8.57
N GLY A 91 -3.66 19.03 -9.33
CA GLY A 91 -2.87 20.02 -10.06
C GLY A 91 -3.44 20.24 -11.46
N PHE A 92 -3.64 21.51 -11.83
CA PHE A 92 -4.00 21.89 -13.19
C PHE A 92 -2.80 22.56 -13.86
N PHE A 93 -2.24 21.90 -14.87
CA PHE A 93 -1.11 22.43 -15.64
C PHE A 93 -1.59 22.80 -17.04
N VAL A 94 -1.43 24.07 -17.41
CA VAL A 94 -1.87 24.58 -18.72
C VAL A 94 -0.65 24.93 -19.56
N VAL A 95 -0.36 24.09 -20.55
CA VAL A 95 0.70 24.32 -21.55
C VAL A 95 0.14 23.95 -22.92
N ASN A 96 -0.48 24.91 -23.62
CA ASN A 96 -1.28 24.74 -24.85
C ASN A 96 -2.51 23.82 -24.75
N VAL A 97 -2.49 22.83 -23.86
CA VAL A 97 -3.59 21.94 -23.44
C VAL A 97 -3.60 21.86 -21.90
N MET A 98 -4.71 21.39 -21.32
CA MET A 98 -4.88 21.23 -19.87
C MET A 98 -4.60 19.79 -19.45
N TYR A 99 -3.72 19.62 -18.48
CA TYR A 99 -3.52 18.37 -17.74
C TYR A 99 -4.09 18.54 -16.33
N ALA A 100 -4.89 17.57 -15.88
CA ALA A 100 -5.46 17.54 -14.54
C ALA A 100 -5.27 16.14 -13.95
N ASP A 101 -4.48 16.06 -12.89
CA ASP A 101 -4.15 14.80 -12.22
C ASP A 101 -3.86 15.07 -10.72
N PRO A 102 -4.00 14.08 -9.82
CA PRO A 102 -3.53 14.20 -8.45
C PRO A 102 -2.03 14.47 -8.42
N VAL A 103 -1.65 15.51 -7.67
CA VAL A 103 -0.29 15.84 -7.29
C VAL A 103 -0.14 15.44 -5.82
N PHE A 104 0.77 14.50 -5.56
CA PHE A 104 1.07 14.08 -4.20
C PHE A 104 1.88 15.16 -3.50
N SER A 105 1.47 15.53 -2.28
CA SER A 105 2.29 16.35 -1.39
C SER A 105 3.20 15.41 -0.58
N ASN A 106 4.30 14.97 -1.18
CA ASN A 106 5.31 14.21 -0.45
C ASN A 106 6.31 15.16 0.21
N TYR A 107 6.55 14.96 1.50
CA TYR A 107 7.61 15.63 2.24
C TYR A 107 8.71 14.61 2.51
N GLU A 108 9.90 14.88 1.98
CA GLU A 108 11.07 14.03 2.16
C GLU A 108 12.04 14.72 3.14
N PHE A 109 12.33 14.07 4.25
CA PHE A 109 13.44 14.45 5.12
C PHE A 109 14.50 13.35 5.06
N VAL A 110 15.69 13.75 4.64
CA VAL A 110 16.88 12.94 4.81
C VAL A 110 17.48 13.31 6.16
N THR A 111 17.49 12.36 7.10
CA THR A 111 18.23 12.57 8.35
C THR A 111 19.71 12.72 7.98
N PRO A 112 20.41 13.77 8.46
CA PRO A 112 21.84 13.90 8.18
C PRO A 112 22.53 12.65 8.70
N ILE A 113 23.25 11.94 7.84
CA ILE A 113 24.33 11.06 8.31
C ILE A 113 25.26 12.02 9.05
N ASP A 114 25.37 11.89 10.36
CA ASP A 114 26.24 12.71 11.19
C ASP A 114 27.56 12.90 10.44
N LYS A 115 27.88 14.14 10.06
CA LYS A 115 29.23 14.44 9.62
C LYS A 115 30.10 14.21 10.83
N LEU A 116 30.79 13.06 10.85
CA LEU A 116 31.92 12.82 11.74
C LEU A 116 32.91 13.97 11.54
N GLU A 117 32.89 14.95 12.45
CA GLU A 117 34.00 15.88 12.68
C GLU A 117 35.19 15.14 13.29
#